data_AF-A0A6V7JND7-F1
#
_entry.id   AF-A0A6V7JND7-F1
#
_cell.length_a   1.000
_cell.length_b   1.000
_cell.length_c   1.000
_cell.angle_alpha   90.00
_cell.angle_beta   90.00
_cell.angle_gamma   90.00
#
_symmetry.space_group_name_H-M   'P 1'
#
loop_
_entity.id
_entity.type
_entity.pdbx_description
1 polymer ?
#
loop_
_entity_poly.entity_id
_entity_poly.type
_entity_poly.pdbx_seq_one_letter_code
_entity_poly.pdbx_strand_id
1 'polypeptide(L)' 'GDHLVAECTYSSESRQTITLGGLTTREESCLGSALYYPRIELSLCYSLPSLPTVLQSLGIQKLK' A
#
# COMPACT_ATOMS: atom_id res chain seq x y z
N GLY A 1 -15.54 13.25 9.93
CA GLY A 1 -14.37 13.99 9.42
C GLY A 1 -14.13 13.56 7.99
N ASP A 2 -13.33 14.32 7.26
CA ASP A 2 -13.06 14.05 5.85
C ASP A 2 -12.08 12.87 5.69
N HIS A 3 -12.12 12.24 4.52
CA HIS A 3 -11.28 11.09 4.19
C HIS A 3 -10.45 11.40 2.95
N LEU A 4 -9.13 11.19 3.04
CA LEU A 4 -8.24 11.20 1.90
C LEU A 4 -8.09 9.76 1.40
N VAL A 5 -8.47 9.52 0.15
CA VAL A 5 -8.36 8.21 -0.50
C VAL A 5 -7.41 8.35 -1.69
N ALA A 6 -6.37 7.53 -1.70
CA ALA A 6 -5.44 7.40 -2.82
C ALA A 6 -5.65 6.03 -3.47
N GLU A 7 -5.80 6.01 -4.79
CA GLU A 7 -5.93 4.80 -5.60
C GLU A 7 -4.76 4.74 -6.59
N CYS A 8 -4.08 3.60 -6.64
CA CYS A 8 -2.99 3.33 -7.55
C CYS A 8 -3.34 2.11 -8.40
N THR A 9 -3.30 2.26 -9.72
CA THR A 9 -3.49 1.16 -10.67
C THR A 9 -2.14 0.68 -11.17
N TYR A 10 -1.89 -0.63 -11.07
CA TYR A 10 -0.62 -1.27 -11.43
C TYR A 10 -0.82 -2.27 -12.57
N SER A 11 0.20 -2.46 -13.41
CA SER A 11 0.25 -3.55 -14.40
C SER A 11 1.37 -4.52 -14.05
N SER A 12 0.98 -5.78 -13.79
CA SER A 12 1.89 -6.88 -13.52
C SER A 12 2.14 -7.79 -14.73
N GLU A 13 1.74 -7.37 -15.94
CA GLU A 13 1.79 -8.21 -17.16
C GLU A 13 3.20 -8.73 -17.49
N SER A 14 4.24 -7.95 -17.18
CA SER A 14 5.64 -8.31 -17.43
C SER A 14 6.30 -9.07 -16.27
N ARG A 15 5.60 -9.28 -15.15
CA ARG A 15 6.14 -9.92 -13.95
C ARG A 15 5.74 -11.39 -13.89
N GLN A 16 6.72 -12.26 -13.68
CA GLN A 16 6.51 -13.71 -13.56
C GLN A 16 6.11 -14.15 -12.14
N THR A 17 6.31 -13.29 -11.15
CA THR A 17 6.03 -13.54 -9.74
C THR A 17 5.18 -12.43 -9.17
N ILE A 18 4.48 -12.71 -8.07
CA ILE A 18 3.78 -11.69 -7.29
C ILE A 18 4.74 -10.56 -6.91
N THR A 19 4.28 -9.32 -7.08
CA THR A 19 4.95 -8.11 -6.60
C THR A 19 4.30 -7.70 -5.28
N LEU A 20 5.12 -7.43 -4.28
CA LEU A 20 4.68 -6.97 -2.97
C LEU A 20 5.02 -5.49 -2.78
N GLY A 21 4.39 -4.87 -1.79
CA GLY A 21 4.70 -3.50 -1.40
C GLY A 21 6.10 -3.39 -0.80
N GLY A 22 6.87 -2.38 -1.23
CA GLY A 22 8.23 -2.14 -0.73
C GLY A 22 8.96 -1.01 -1.44
N LEU A 23 10.24 -0.82 -1.09
CA LEU A 23 11.06 0.32 -1.53
C LEU A 23 12.04 -0.05 -2.65
N THR A 24 12.19 -1.32 -2.97
CA THR A 24 13.10 -1.78 -4.02
C THR A 24 12.47 -1.65 -5.41
N THR A 25 13.30 -1.69 -6.46
CA THR A 25 12.84 -1.56 -7.86
C THR A 25 12.03 -2.76 -8.38
N ARG A 26 11.98 -3.85 -7.61
CA ARG A 26 11.16 -5.03 -7.92
C ARG A 26 9.85 -5.08 -7.13
N GLU A 27 9.71 -4.18 -6.17
CA GLU A 27 8.51 -4.00 -5.34
C GLU A 27 7.68 -2.83 -5.87
N GLU A 28 6.47 -2.71 -5.36
CA GLU A 28 5.56 -1.62 -5.73
C GLU A 28 5.37 -0.64 -4.56
N SER A 29 5.15 0.64 -4.87
CA SER A 29 4.86 1.69 -3.90
C SER A 29 3.70 2.55 -4.37
N CYS A 30 2.77 2.89 -3.47
CA CYS A 30 1.66 3.82 -3.70
C CYS A 30 1.85 5.04 -2.80
N LEU A 31 2.26 6.17 -3.36
CA LEU A 31 2.54 7.41 -2.61
C LEU A 31 1.87 8.60 -3.29
N GLY A 32 1.17 9.41 -2.50
CA GLY A 32 0.61 10.70 -2.94
C GLY A 32 1.17 11.81 -2.06
N SER A 33 1.75 12.85 -2.67
CA SER A 33 2.25 14.02 -1.95
C SER A 33 1.24 15.16 -2.05
N ALA A 34 0.74 15.63 -0.90
CA ALA A 34 -0.16 16.77 -0.82
C ALA A 34 0.58 17.99 -0.28
N LEU A 35 0.62 19.08 -1.05
CA LEU A 35 1.06 20.38 -0.58
C LEU A 35 -0.16 21.16 -0.05
N TYR A 36 -0.15 21.56 1.22
CA TYR A 36 -1.31 22.19 1.86
C TYR A 36 -0.90 23.30 2.84
N TYR A 37 -1.84 24.21 3.14
CA TYR A 37 -1.72 25.28 4.14
C TYR A 37 -3.07 25.46 4.87
N PRO A 38 -3.10 25.80 6.17
CA PRO A 38 -1.97 25.99 7.08
C PRO A 38 -1.25 24.67 7.39
N ARG A 39 0.03 24.78 7.79
CA ARG A 39 0.82 23.61 8.18
C ARG A 39 0.17 22.93 9.39
N ILE A 40 0.03 21.61 9.34
CA ILE A 40 -0.37 20.78 10.47
C ILE A 40 0.75 19.78 10.81
N GLU A 41 0.70 19.16 11.99
CA GLU A 41 1.65 18.12 12.40
C GLU A 41 1.32 16.74 11.81
N LEU A 42 1.09 16.69 10.51
CA LEU A 42 0.86 15.46 9.76
C LEU A 42 1.88 15.36 8.62
N SER A 43 2.89 14.51 8.83
CA SER A 43 3.95 14.27 7.84
C SER A 43 3.65 13.09 6.92
N LEU A 44 2.95 12.08 7.43
CA LEU A 44 2.63 10.84 6.71
C LEU A 44 1.23 10.37 7.11
N CYS A 45 0.42 10.04 6.12
CA CYS A 45 -0.85 9.35 6.28
C CYS A 45 -0.79 8.10 5.41
N TYR A 46 -1.00 6.94 6.02
CA TYR A 46 -0.98 5.65 5.31
C TYR A 46 -1.96 4.69 5.95
N SER A 47 -2.41 3.74 5.13
CA SER A 47 -3.22 2.61 5.54
C SER A 47 -2.57 1.34 5.02
N LEU A 48 -2.55 0.28 5.84
CA LEU A 48 -2.03 -1.02 5.46
C LEU A 48 -3.05 -2.11 5.83
N PRO A 49 -3.24 -3.14 4.98
CA PRO A 49 -4.04 -4.29 5.36
C PRO A 49 -3.38 -5.02 6.53
N SER A 50 -4.20 -5.57 7.42
CA SER A 50 -3.68 -6.37 8.53
C SER A 50 -3.05 -7.67 8.00
N LEU A 51 -2.00 -8.16 8.65
CA LEU A 51 -1.37 -9.45 8.31
C LEU A 51 -2.39 -10.60 8.17
N PRO A 52 -3.34 -10.83 9.09
CA PRO A 52 -4.32 -11.90 8.92
C PRO A 52 -5.22 -11.69 7.70
N THR A 53 -5.58 -10.45 7.36
CA THR A 53 -6.31 -10.15 6.12
C THR A 53 -5.50 -10.56 4.90
N VAL A 54 -4.23 -10.19 4.84
CA VAL A 54 -3.34 -10.54 3.72
C VAL A 54 -3.19 -12.06 3.59
N LEU A 55 -2.96 -12.76 4.70
CA LEU A 55 -2.82 -14.21 4.70
C LEU A 55 -4.09 -14.91 4.21
N GLN A 56 -5.26 -14.44 4.65
CA GLN A 56 -6.53 -14.99 4.21
C GLN A 56 -6.80 -14.75 2.73
N SER A 57 -6.47 -13.55 2.21
CA SER A 57 -6.54 -13.24 0.78
C SER A 57 -5.63 -14.14 -0.07
N LEU A 58 -4.53 -14.60 0.49
CA LEU A 58 -3.57 -15.51 -0.14
C LEU A 58 -3.89 -17.00 0.08
N GLY A 59 -4.99 -17.32 0.79
CA GLY A 59 -5.40 -18.70 1.08
C GLY A 59 -4.61 -19.38 2.22
N ILE A 60 -3.84 -18.63 3.00
CA ILE A 60 -3.03 -19.15 4.11
C ILE A 60 -3.83 -19.06 5.41
N GLN A 61 -4.23 -20.22 5.96
CA GLN A 61 -5.06 -20.28 7.17
C GLN A 61 -4.28 -20.38 8.49
N LYS A 62 -3.00 -20.75 8.44
CA LYS A 62 -2.09 -20.84 9.61
C LYS A 62 -0.66 -20.58 9.18
N LEU A 63 0.00 -19.61 9.83
CA LEU A 63 1.45 -19.55 9.89
C LEU A 63 1.90 -20.55 10.94
N LYS A 64 2.76 -21.50 10.54
CA LYS A 64 3.31 -22.52 11.43
C LYS A 64 4.46 -21.94 12.24
#